data_AF-A0A090DG01-F1
#
_entry.id   AF-A0A090DG01-F1
#
_cell.length_a   1.000
_cell.length_b   1.000
_cell.length_c   1.000
_cell.angle_alpha   90.00
_cell.angle_beta   90.00
_cell.angle_gamma   90.00
#
_symmetry.space_group_name_H-M   'P 1'
#
loop_
_entity.id
_entity.type
_entity.pdbx_description
1 polymer ?
#
loop_
_entity_poly.entity_id
_entity_poly.type
_entity_poly.pdbx_seq_one_letter_code
_entity_poly.pdbx_strand_id
1 'polypeptide(L)'
;MYRLRLLYLGAALAISGCTADYLNNYDTVTLASGDANATNRLLQTFDPFNPQSNNTRIEDDGQRLTAVVQRYRGVAPPAKVLGRVPKSDVDLDCAGGRGDNPVVQGPVAVGPSDPDGLDRNHNGIGCES
;
A
#
# COMPACT_ATOMS: atom_id res chain seq x y z
N MET A 1 20.44 40.47 -75.73
CA MET A 1 21.01 39.64 -74.63
C MET A 1 20.30 39.86 -73.28
N TYR A 2 20.09 41.09 -72.80
CA TYR A 2 19.46 41.34 -71.48
C TYR A 2 17.96 41.00 -71.37
N ARG A 3 17.17 41.20 -72.43
CA ARG A 3 15.72 40.92 -72.42
C ARG A 3 15.40 39.44 -72.19
N LEU A 4 16.19 38.54 -72.76
CA LEU A 4 16.02 37.10 -72.58
C LEU A 4 16.38 36.67 -71.14
N ARG A 5 17.43 37.27 -70.56
CA ARG A 5 17.81 37.02 -69.16
C ARG A 5 16.74 37.50 -68.18
N LEU A 6 16.12 38.65 -68.43
CA LEU A 6 15.01 39.16 -67.62
C LEU A 6 13.77 38.26 -67.70
N LEU A 7 13.47 37.71 -68.87
CA LEU A 7 12.39 36.73 -69.04
C LEU A 7 12.66 35.43 -68.26
N TYR A 8 13.88 34.90 -68.32
CA TYR A 8 14.23 33.69 -67.55
C TYR A 8 14.20 33.91 -66.04
N LEU A 9 14.65 35.07 -65.55
CA LEU A 9 14.63 35.42 -64.13
C LEU A 9 13.20 35.59 -63.62
N GLY A 10 12.33 36.23 -64.41
CA GLY A 10 10.91 36.35 -64.11
C GLY A 10 10.21 34.99 -64.08
N ALA A 11 10.51 34.09 -65.03
CA ALA A 11 9.95 32.74 -65.06
C ALA A 11 10.40 31.90 -63.85
N ALA A 12 11.67 31.98 -63.44
CA ALA A 12 12.18 31.28 -62.28
C ALA A 12 11.51 31.74 -60.97
N LEU A 13 11.31 33.05 -60.80
CA LEU A 13 10.60 33.62 -59.65
C LEU A 13 9.14 33.20 -59.62
N ALA A 14 8.44 33.24 -60.75
CA ALA A 14 7.03 32.84 -60.84
C ALA A 14 6.81 31.36 -60.50
N ILE A 15 7.71 30.48 -60.94
CA ILE A 15 7.62 29.03 -60.64
C ILE A 15 7.98 28.75 -59.17
N SER A 16 8.91 29.50 -58.57
CA SER A 16 9.25 29.35 -57.14
C SER A 16 8.13 29.75 -56.17
N GLY A 17 7.16 30.57 -56.61
CA GLY A 17 5.99 30.96 -55.79
C GLY A 17 4.89 29.89 -55.75
N CYS A 18 4.88 28.94 -56.68
CA CYS A 18 3.85 27.89 -56.76
C CYS A 18 4.00 26.82 -55.68
N THR A 19 5.11 26.79 -54.94
CA THR A 19 5.30 25.92 -53.76
C THR A 19 4.79 26.56 -52.47
N ALA A 20 4.28 27.80 -52.51
CA ALA A 20 3.79 28.49 -51.34
C ALA A 20 2.64 27.72 -50.68
N ASP A 21 1.67 27.18 -51.42
CA ASP A 21 0.58 26.36 -50.85
C ASP A 21 1.09 25.06 -50.20
N TYR A 22 2.16 24.49 -50.73
CA TYR A 22 2.80 23.29 -50.17
C TYR A 22 3.56 23.61 -48.87
N LEU A 23 4.13 24.80 -48.76
CA LEU A 23 4.76 25.30 -47.53
C LEU A 23 3.74 25.81 -46.51
N ASN A 24 2.55 26.24 -46.96
CA ASN A 24 1.55 26.89 -46.10
C ASN A 24 0.56 25.91 -45.45
N ASN A 25 0.80 24.61 -45.55
CA ASN A 25 0.01 23.60 -44.87
C ASN A 25 0.35 23.52 -43.36
N TYR A 26 0.45 24.67 -42.70
CA TYR A 26 0.74 24.81 -41.27
C TYR A 26 -0.42 24.29 -40.39
N ASP A 27 -1.64 24.27 -40.92
CA ASP A 27 -2.82 23.80 -40.19
C ASP A 27 -2.83 22.28 -39.98
N THR A 28 -2.14 21.50 -40.83
CA THR A 28 -2.09 20.02 -40.68
C THR A 28 -0.81 19.52 -40.00
N VAL A 29 0.24 20.35 -39.93
CA VAL A 29 1.53 19.96 -39.35
C VAL A 29 1.68 20.60 -37.97
N THR A 30 1.31 19.85 -36.93
CA THR A 30 1.50 20.31 -35.55
C THR A 30 3.00 20.52 -35.25
N LEU A 31 3.33 21.56 -34.48
CA LEU A 31 4.71 21.91 -34.09
C LEU A 31 5.46 20.76 -33.37
N ALA A 32 4.71 19.76 -32.87
CA ALA A 32 5.24 18.56 -32.20
C ALA A 32 5.36 17.32 -33.11
N SER A 33 5.05 17.41 -34.41
CA SER A 33 5.09 16.23 -35.32
C SER A 33 6.49 15.61 -35.49
N GLY A 34 7.55 16.38 -35.22
CA GLY A 34 8.93 15.87 -35.23
C GLY A 34 9.20 14.82 -34.17
N ASP A 35 8.38 14.76 -33.11
CA ASP A 35 8.51 13.77 -32.04
C ASP A 35 7.48 12.64 -32.14
N ALA A 36 6.93 12.42 -33.35
CA ALA A 36 5.96 11.36 -33.62
C ALA A 36 6.44 9.99 -33.12
N ASN A 37 7.74 9.72 -33.17
CA ASN A 37 8.29 8.47 -32.64
C ASN A 37 8.17 8.35 -31.11
N ALA A 38 8.40 9.42 -30.34
CA ALA A 38 8.20 9.37 -28.90
C ALA A 38 6.71 9.33 -28.54
N THR A 39 5.87 10.05 -29.29
CA THR A 39 4.41 10.00 -29.09
C THR A 39 3.86 8.61 -29.38
N ASN A 40 4.34 7.96 -30.44
CA ASN A 40 3.93 6.60 -30.82
C ASN A 40 4.41 5.57 -29.78
N ARG A 41 5.59 5.77 -29.18
CA ARG A 41 6.07 4.94 -28.05
C ARG A 41 5.14 5.03 -26.84
N LEU A 42 4.69 6.22 -26.47
CA LEU A 42 3.72 6.40 -25.38
C LEU A 42 2.37 5.74 -25.69
N LEU A 43 1.82 5.96 -26.89
CA LEU A 43 0.52 5.40 -27.31
C LEU A 43 0.53 3.88 -27.42
N GLN A 44 1.65 3.28 -27.81
CA GLN A 44 1.78 1.83 -27.99
C GLN A 44 2.39 1.12 -26.78
N THR A 45 2.50 1.80 -25.63
CA THR A 45 3.00 1.15 -24.41
C THR A 45 1.94 0.16 -23.91
N PHE A 46 2.29 -1.13 -23.88
CA PHE A 46 1.47 -2.16 -23.26
C PHE A 46 1.61 -2.05 -21.73
N ASP A 47 0.48 -1.77 -21.06
CA ASP A 47 0.35 -1.46 -19.63
C ASP A 47 1.10 -0.18 -19.18
N PRO A 48 0.51 1.01 -19.40
CA PRO A 48 1.10 2.29 -19.01
C PRO A 48 1.03 2.56 -17.50
N PHE A 49 0.37 1.70 -16.72
CA PHE A 49 0.12 1.95 -15.32
C PHE A 49 1.22 1.37 -14.42
N ASN A 50 1.31 1.90 -13.21
CA ASN A 50 2.18 1.34 -12.19
C ASN A 50 1.77 -0.13 -11.93
N PRO A 51 2.70 -1.10 -11.86
CA PRO A 51 2.37 -2.50 -11.55
C PRO A 51 1.51 -2.69 -10.28
N GLN A 52 1.63 -1.80 -9.30
CA GLN A 52 0.78 -1.80 -8.10
C GLN A 52 -0.67 -1.41 -8.36
N SER A 53 -0.98 -0.73 -9.48
CA SER A 53 -2.35 -0.38 -9.86
C SER A 53 -3.19 -1.61 -10.24
N ASN A 54 -2.55 -2.71 -10.66
CA ASN A 54 -3.23 -3.99 -10.90
C ASN A 54 -3.36 -4.85 -9.63
N ASN A 55 -2.93 -4.33 -8.48
CA ASN A 55 -3.05 -5.04 -7.21
C ASN A 55 -4.50 -5.00 -6.72
N THR A 56 -5.20 -6.11 -6.89
CA THR A 56 -6.58 -6.31 -6.41
C THR A 56 -6.61 -6.97 -5.03
N ARG A 57 -5.46 -7.14 -4.38
CA ARG A 57 -5.36 -7.71 -3.05
C ARG A 57 -5.35 -6.59 -2.03
N ILE A 58 -6.11 -6.79 -0.97
CA ILE A 58 -6.02 -5.97 0.23
C ILE A 58 -4.92 -6.61 1.07
N GLU A 59 -3.78 -5.93 1.27
CA GLU A 59 -2.73 -6.42 2.15
C GLU A 59 -3.18 -6.30 3.61
N ASP A 60 -3.79 -7.36 4.11
CA ASP A 60 -4.14 -7.47 5.51
C ASP A 60 -3.42 -8.64 6.18
N ASP A 61 -3.02 -8.41 7.44
CA ASP A 61 -2.59 -9.47 8.34
C ASP A 61 -3.83 -10.18 8.90
N GLY A 62 -4.18 -11.31 8.27
CA GLY A 62 -5.34 -12.12 8.67
C GLY A 62 -5.29 -12.61 10.12
N GLN A 63 -4.10 -12.79 10.70
CA GLN A 63 -3.97 -13.15 12.12
C GLN A 63 -4.32 -11.95 13.01
N ARG A 64 -3.82 -10.77 12.66
CA ARG A 64 -4.18 -9.52 13.36
C ARG A 64 -5.67 -9.21 13.26
N LEU A 65 -6.27 -9.37 12.08
CA LEU A 65 -7.72 -9.20 11.90
C LEU A 65 -8.52 -10.21 12.73
N THR A 66 -8.10 -11.48 12.75
CA THR A 66 -8.75 -12.52 13.56
C THR A 66 -8.70 -12.19 15.05
N ALA A 67 -7.56 -11.71 15.55
CA ALA A 67 -7.43 -11.29 16.94
C ALA A 67 -8.38 -10.13 17.31
N VAL A 68 -8.54 -9.14 16.41
CA VAL A 68 -9.50 -8.04 16.59
C VAL A 68 -10.94 -8.56 16.59
N VAL A 69 -11.29 -9.43 15.63
CA VAL A 69 -12.63 -10.04 15.54
C VAL A 69 -12.96 -10.88 16.77
N GLN A 70 -12.00 -11.65 17.31
CA GLN A 70 -12.18 -12.42 18.54
C GLN A 70 -12.45 -11.51 19.74
N ARG A 71 -11.68 -10.41 19.89
CA ARG A 71 -11.93 -9.40 20.94
C ARG A 71 -13.32 -8.79 20.83
N TYR A 72 -13.75 -8.41 19.63
CA TYR A 72 -15.12 -7.87 19.40
C TYR A 72 -16.22 -8.88 19.72
N ARG A 73 -15.97 -10.17 19.48
CA ARG A 73 -16.91 -11.26 19.80
C ARG A 73 -16.89 -11.65 21.28
N GLY A 74 -16.07 -11.00 22.11
CA GLY A 74 -15.88 -11.38 23.51
C GLY A 74 -15.21 -12.75 23.68
N VAL A 75 -14.60 -13.28 22.61
CA VAL A 75 -13.81 -14.52 22.69
C VAL A 75 -12.44 -14.12 23.22
N ALA A 76 -12.14 -14.58 24.43
CA ALA A 76 -10.81 -14.41 25.00
C ALA A 76 -9.77 -14.97 24.00
N PRO A 77 -8.66 -14.24 23.73
CA PRO A 77 -7.62 -14.73 22.83
C PRO A 77 -7.15 -16.11 23.29
N PRO A 78 -6.76 -17.01 22.36
CA PRO A 78 -6.20 -18.29 22.75
C PRO A 78 -5.01 -18.01 23.66
N ALA A 79 -5.18 -18.38 24.93
CA ALA A 79 -4.17 -18.35 25.96
C ALA A 79 -2.86 -18.83 25.35
N LYS A 80 -1.86 -17.94 25.32
CA LYS A 80 -0.49 -18.20 24.89
C LYS A 80 0.09 -19.32 25.76
N VAL A 81 -0.26 -20.59 25.48
CA VAL A 81 -0.23 -21.75 26.41
C VAL A 81 -0.10 -21.27 27.86
N LEU A 82 -1.12 -20.54 28.33
CA LEU A 82 -1.08 -20.01 29.68
C LEU A 82 -1.15 -21.20 30.62
N GLY A 83 -0.37 -21.16 31.70
CA GLY A 83 -0.59 -22.08 32.80
C GLY A 83 -2.03 -21.93 33.32
N ARG A 84 -2.59 -22.99 33.90
CA ARG A 84 -3.86 -22.88 34.63
C ARG A 84 -3.54 -22.67 36.10
N VAL A 85 -4.21 -21.72 36.74
CA VAL A 85 -4.14 -21.56 38.20
C VAL A 85 -4.58 -22.91 38.85
N PRO A 86 -3.74 -23.51 39.70
CA PRO A 86 -4.13 -24.71 40.43
C PRO A 86 -5.38 -24.44 41.27
N LYS A 87 -6.32 -25.40 41.35
CA LYS A 87 -7.38 -25.31 42.34
C LYS A 87 -6.74 -25.47 43.71
N SER A 88 -6.81 -24.41 44.51
CA SER A 88 -6.18 -24.30 45.82
C SER A 88 -7.18 -23.68 46.79
N ASP A 89 -7.17 -24.14 48.04
CA ASP A 89 -7.93 -23.53 49.14
C ASP A 89 -7.07 -22.48 49.91
N VAL A 90 -5.81 -22.32 49.49
CA VAL A 90 -4.90 -21.29 50.00
C VAL A 90 -4.67 -20.22 48.95
N ASP A 91 -4.58 -18.97 49.41
CA ASP A 91 -4.30 -17.78 48.62
C ASP A 91 -2.97 -17.95 47.87
N LEU A 92 -2.98 -17.68 46.57
CA LEU A 92 -1.83 -17.88 45.68
C LEU A 92 -1.24 -16.53 45.28
N ASP A 93 0.08 -16.41 45.31
CA ASP A 93 0.80 -15.21 44.88
C ASP A 93 1.46 -15.40 43.51
N CYS A 94 1.74 -14.30 42.80
CA CYS A 94 2.64 -14.36 41.65
C CYS A 94 4.10 -14.49 42.09
N ALA A 95 4.88 -15.29 41.35
CA ALA A 95 6.32 -15.40 41.60
C ALA A 95 7.02 -14.03 41.58
N GLY A 96 7.77 -13.70 42.63
CA GLY A 96 8.44 -12.40 42.80
C GLY A 96 7.66 -11.34 43.59
N GLY A 97 6.49 -11.70 44.14
CA GLY A 97 5.71 -10.87 45.05
C GLY A 97 6.35 -10.67 46.44
N ARG A 98 5.74 -9.82 47.27
CA ARG A 98 6.17 -9.52 48.65
C ARG A 98 5.49 -10.38 49.72
N GLY A 99 4.66 -11.34 49.33
CA GLY A 99 3.95 -12.23 50.25
C GLY A 99 4.69 -13.54 50.52
N ASP A 100 4.29 -14.22 51.59
CA ASP A 100 4.83 -15.52 52.00
C ASP A 100 3.97 -16.70 51.51
N ASN A 101 3.00 -16.42 50.63
CA ASN A 101 2.06 -17.41 50.13
C ASN A 101 2.68 -18.27 49.00
N PRO A 102 2.13 -19.46 48.71
CA PRO A 102 2.58 -20.27 47.59
C PRO A 102 2.48 -19.53 46.26
N VAL A 103 3.53 -19.63 45.43
CA VAL A 103 3.63 -18.86 44.20
C VAL A 103 3.25 -19.63 42.94
N VAL A 104 2.60 -18.95 42.01
CA VAL A 104 2.29 -19.42 40.65
C VAL A 104 3.25 -18.77 39.65
N GLN A 105 3.81 -19.58 38.75
CA GLN A 105 4.61 -19.09 37.62
C GLN A 105 3.70 -18.68 36.47
N GLY A 106 3.68 -17.37 36.18
CA GLY A 106 2.94 -16.79 35.07
C GLY A 106 3.61 -16.94 33.71
N PRO A 107 2.89 -16.64 32.61
CA PRO A 107 1.52 -16.10 32.61
C PRO A 107 0.45 -17.21 32.71
N VAL A 108 -0.60 -16.98 33.52
CA VAL A 108 -1.67 -17.95 33.78
C VAL A 108 -3.05 -17.43 33.39
N ALA A 109 -3.94 -18.31 32.92
CA ALA A 109 -5.32 -17.94 32.62
C ALA A 109 -6.12 -17.87 33.91
N VAL A 110 -6.72 -16.70 34.17
CA VAL A 110 -7.51 -16.42 35.37
C VAL A 110 -8.99 -16.34 35.00
N GLY A 111 -9.85 -16.91 35.86
CA GLY A 111 -11.29 -16.87 35.67
C GLY A 111 -11.89 -15.52 36.10
N PRO A 112 -13.15 -15.23 35.74
CA PRO A 112 -13.80 -13.94 36.01
C PRO A 112 -14.00 -13.63 37.50
N SER A 113 -13.86 -14.62 38.38
CA SER A 113 -13.96 -14.45 39.83
C SER A 113 -12.65 -14.06 40.51
N ASP A 114 -11.50 -14.23 39.83
CA ASP A 114 -10.12 -14.00 40.32
C ASP A 114 -9.96 -13.95 41.85
N PRO A 115 -10.19 -15.07 42.58
CA PRO A 115 -10.26 -15.04 44.04
C PRO A 115 -8.94 -14.67 44.71
N ASP A 116 -7.84 -15.07 44.08
CA ASP A 116 -6.46 -14.83 44.52
C ASP A 116 -5.93 -13.46 44.03
N GLY A 117 -6.72 -12.70 43.27
CA GLY A 117 -6.34 -11.36 42.80
C GLY A 117 -5.11 -11.33 41.88
N LEU A 118 -4.88 -12.39 41.11
CA LEU A 118 -3.69 -12.56 40.25
C LEU A 118 -3.74 -11.68 38.99
N ASP A 119 -4.91 -11.25 38.56
CA ASP A 119 -5.17 -10.44 37.36
C ASP A 119 -5.57 -9.01 37.73
N ARG A 120 -4.56 -8.20 38.06
CA ARG A 120 -4.78 -6.81 38.51
C ARG A 120 -5.45 -5.93 37.44
N ASN A 121 -5.20 -6.18 36.15
CA ASN A 121 -5.71 -5.34 35.07
C ASN A 121 -7.03 -5.87 34.46
N HIS A 122 -7.54 -7.00 34.99
CA HIS A 122 -8.82 -7.63 34.63
C HIS A 122 -8.90 -8.01 33.14
N ASN A 123 -7.80 -8.45 32.54
CA ASN A 123 -7.74 -8.84 31.12
C ASN A 123 -7.91 -10.37 30.87
N GLY A 124 -8.04 -11.16 31.94
CA GLY A 124 -8.14 -12.62 31.95
C GLY A 124 -6.80 -13.36 32.09
N ILE A 125 -5.69 -12.65 32.31
CA ILE A 125 -4.32 -13.20 32.40
C ILE A 125 -3.67 -12.71 33.70
N GLY A 126 -3.36 -13.65 34.59
CA GLY A 126 -2.68 -13.37 35.86
C GLY A 126 -1.17 -13.58 35.76
N CYS A 127 -0.45 -12.93 36.67
CA CYS A 127 1.01 -13.00 36.76
C CYS A 127 1.73 -12.67 35.43
N GLU A 128 1.19 -11.68 34.71
CA GLU A 128 1.90 -11.04 33.61
C GLU A 128 3.07 -10.21 34.16
N SER A 129 4.26 -10.41 33.57
CA SER A 129 5.51 -9.74 33.94
C SER A 129 5.50 -8.24 33.64
#